data_AF-A0A843H1K7-F1
#
_entry.id   AF-A0A843H1K7-F1
#
_cell.length_a   1.000
_cell.length_b   1.000
_cell.length_c   1.000
_cell.angle_alpha   90.00
_cell.angle_beta   90.00
_cell.angle_gamma   90.00
#
_symmetry.space_group_name_H-M   'P 1'
#
loop_
_entity.id
_entity.type
_entity.pdbx_description
1 polymer ?
#
loop_
_entity_poly.entity_id
_entity_poly.type
_entity_poly.pdbx_seq_one_letter_code
_entity_poly.pdbx_strand_id
1 'polypeptide(L)'
;MVKRIAITRPKERSKAAKEFIENYGGEALIVPTLELKLENTDSLKELMGRFGELDWLIFTSVSSIDSIFKFYPDFVESLNSDCKIATIGTKTAEVAMNKGLHIDIIPKDYTAEGLIEEFKRIDLNNKIVGVPRTFSARTILPNSLKDMGAEVILAESYKSVIPDDKKEIENLIQEIIDEKIDGITFTSPLTVVNLFKTAEDDQKEELVEKLSSSTLTVAIGPITGKILDDYNVKHIYPERYTVKDMIDLMFRELNNQN
;
A
#
# COMPACT_ATOMS: atom_id res chain seq x y z
N MET A 1 -19.47 -17.52 -19.57
CA MET A 1 -19.70 -16.08 -19.33
C MET A 1 -18.37 -15.45 -18.93
N VAL A 2 -18.17 -14.15 -19.19
CA VAL A 2 -16.98 -13.42 -18.74
C VAL A 2 -17.02 -13.32 -17.22
N LYS A 3 -15.92 -13.68 -16.54
CA LYS A 3 -15.83 -13.63 -15.08
C LYS A 3 -15.58 -12.21 -14.61
N ARG A 4 -16.45 -11.67 -13.76
CA ARG A 4 -16.36 -10.29 -13.24
C ARG A 4 -15.72 -10.27 -11.87
N ILE A 5 -14.57 -9.61 -11.76
CA ILE A 5 -13.67 -9.67 -10.61
C ILE A 5 -13.52 -8.28 -9.97
N ALA A 6 -13.87 -8.17 -8.69
CA ALA A 6 -13.69 -6.96 -7.90
C ALA A 6 -12.26 -6.83 -7.35
N ILE A 7 -11.66 -5.65 -7.55
CA ILE A 7 -10.37 -5.25 -6.99
C ILE A 7 -10.59 -4.18 -5.92
N THR A 8 -10.30 -4.51 -4.66
CA THR A 8 -10.53 -3.61 -3.51
C THR A 8 -9.36 -2.70 -3.15
N ARG A 9 -8.22 -2.87 -3.82
CA ARG A 9 -6.98 -2.15 -3.49
C ARG A 9 -6.99 -0.70 -4.02
N PRO A 10 -6.10 0.19 -3.52
CA PRO A 10 -6.01 1.57 -3.98
C PRO A 10 -5.88 1.68 -5.50
N LYS A 11 -6.57 2.64 -6.10
CA LYS A 11 -6.70 2.82 -7.56
C LYS A 11 -5.34 2.87 -8.26
N GLU A 12 -4.39 3.62 -7.71
CA GLU A 12 -3.03 3.75 -8.27
C GLU A 12 -2.24 2.43 -8.26
N ARG A 13 -2.67 1.45 -7.45
CA ARG A 13 -2.05 0.13 -7.31
C ARG A 13 -2.84 -0.98 -8.04
N SER A 14 -3.95 -0.65 -8.69
CA SER A 14 -4.84 -1.63 -9.33
C SER A 14 -4.45 -1.97 -10.76
N LYS A 15 -3.61 -1.18 -11.43
CA LYS A 15 -3.23 -1.38 -12.84
C LYS A 15 -2.76 -2.81 -13.16
N ALA A 16 -1.75 -3.31 -12.43
CA ALA A 16 -1.22 -4.66 -12.68
C ALA A 16 -2.26 -5.76 -12.41
N ALA A 17 -3.09 -5.62 -11.37
CA ALA A 17 -4.14 -6.59 -11.07
C ALA A 17 -5.19 -6.64 -12.18
N LYS A 18 -5.60 -5.46 -12.67
CA LYS A 18 -6.50 -5.32 -13.82
C LYS A 18 -5.93 -6.00 -15.06
N GLU A 19 -4.68 -5.71 -15.41
CA GLU A 19 -4.00 -6.32 -16.57
C GLU A 19 -3.95 -7.84 -16.46
N PHE A 20 -3.66 -8.40 -15.28
CA PHE A 20 -3.69 -9.86 -15.09
C PHE A 20 -5.10 -10.44 -15.30
N ILE A 21 -6.14 -9.83 -14.73
CA ILE A 21 -7.53 -10.29 -14.89
C ILE A 21 -7.97 -10.25 -16.36
N GLU A 22 -7.67 -9.15 -17.05
CA GLU A 22 -8.01 -8.99 -18.48
C GLU A 22 -7.25 -9.99 -19.36
N ASN A 23 -6.00 -10.31 -19.04
CA ASN A 23 -5.23 -11.35 -19.74
C ASN A 23 -5.81 -12.75 -19.57
N TYR A 24 -6.52 -13.02 -18.46
CA TYR A 24 -7.29 -14.25 -18.26
C TYR A 24 -8.69 -14.20 -18.92
N GLY A 25 -9.04 -13.12 -19.61
CA GLY A 25 -10.34 -12.94 -20.26
C GLY A 25 -11.47 -12.55 -19.29
N GLY A 26 -11.15 -12.11 -18.07
CA GLY A 26 -12.11 -11.58 -17.12
C GLY A 26 -12.35 -10.07 -17.26
N GLU A 27 -13.39 -9.59 -16.58
CA GLU A 27 -13.71 -8.18 -16.43
C GLU A 27 -13.24 -7.69 -15.05
N ALA A 28 -12.37 -6.68 -15.02
CA ALA A 28 -11.88 -6.10 -13.77
C ALA A 28 -12.74 -4.90 -13.32
N LEU A 29 -13.43 -5.05 -12.20
CA LEU A 29 -14.15 -3.97 -11.51
C LEU A 29 -13.26 -3.39 -10.41
N ILE A 30 -12.74 -2.17 -10.62
CA ILE A 30 -11.88 -1.49 -9.63
C ILE A 30 -12.76 -0.67 -8.70
N VAL A 31 -12.90 -1.11 -7.45
CA VAL A 31 -13.64 -0.40 -6.40
C VAL A 31 -12.75 -0.36 -5.15
N PRO A 32 -11.91 0.67 -4.99
CA PRO A 32 -11.01 0.77 -3.87
C PRO A 32 -11.79 0.89 -2.55
N THR A 33 -11.59 -0.03 -1.61
CA THR A 33 -12.09 0.13 -0.23
C THR A 33 -11.08 0.84 0.66
N LEU A 34 -9.92 1.20 0.10
CA LEU A 34 -8.82 1.89 0.74
C LEU A 34 -8.21 2.90 -0.21
N GLU A 35 -8.02 4.13 0.26
CA GLU A 35 -7.34 5.20 -0.43
C GLU A 35 -6.07 5.63 0.30
N LEU A 36 -5.11 6.13 -0.47
CA LEU A 36 -3.90 6.74 0.06
C LEU A 36 -4.06 8.26 0.02
N LYS A 37 -4.47 8.83 1.15
CA LYS A 37 -4.65 10.27 1.30
C LYS A 37 -3.31 10.92 1.61
N LEU A 38 -2.74 11.59 0.63
CA LEU A 38 -1.55 12.45 0.80
C LEU A 38 -1.94 13.65 1.67
N GLU A 39 -1.12 13.99 2.64
CA GLU A 39 -1.45 15.02 3.63
C GLU A 39 -0.24 15.88 3.97
N ASN A 40 -0.44 17.20 4.05
CA ASN A 40 0.58 18.15 4.48
C ASN A 40 0.50 18.36 5.99
N THR A 41 0.89 17.34 6.73
CA THR A 41 0.86 17.33 8.20
C THR A 41 1.86 18.32 8.79
N ASP A 42 1.72 18.63 10.09
CA ASP A 42 2.68 19.52 10.75
C ASP A 42 4.08 18.87 10.85
N SER A 43 4.17 17.55 10.98
CA SER A 43 5.45 16.83 10.93
C SER A 43 6.09 16.86 9.53
N LEU A 44 5.28 16.87 8.47
CA LEU A 44 5.79 17.11 7.12
C LEU A 44 6.30 18.55 6.96
N LYS A 45 5.55 19.55 7.44
CA LYS A 45 6.00 20.95 7.42
C LYS A 45 7.30 21.15 8.19
N GLU A 46 7.45 20.49 9.34
CA GLU A 46 8.69 20.52 10.14
C GLU A 46 9.87 19.97 9.34
N LEU A 47 9.71 18.79 8.74
CA LEU A 47 10.74 18.22 7.87
C LEU A 47 11.09 19.17 6.72
N MET A 48 10.10 19.79 6.08
CA MET A 48 10.34 20.73 4.99
C MET A 48 10.98 22.03 5.46
N GLY A 49 10.72 22.48 6.69
CA GLY A 49 11.36 23.65 7.28
C GLY A 49 12.86 23.44 7.57
N ARG A 50 13.27 22.19 7.79
CA ARG A 50 14.66 21.78 8.05
C ARG A 50 15.30 21.04 6.88
N PHE A 51 14.68 21.13 5.70
CA PHE A 51 15.06 20.31 4.56
C PHE A 51 16.50 20.57 4.08
N GLY A 52 16.97 21.82 4.19
CA GLY A 52 18.35 22.21 3.89
C GLY A 52 19.38 21.78 4.94
N GLU A 53 18.96 21.23 6.08
CA GLU A 53 19.85 20.72 7.13
C GLU A 53 20.06 19.21 7.02
N LEU A 54 19.29 18.52 6.17
CA LEU A 54 19.32 17.07 6.10
C LEU A 54 20.67 16.58 5.57
N ASP A 55 21.25 15.61 6.27
CA ASP A 55 22.34 14.79 5.75
C ASP A 55 21.80 13.58 4.96
N TRP A 56 20.62 13.08 5.37
CA TRP A 56 19.95 11.96 4.73
C TRP A 56 18.44 12.17 4.59
N LEU A 57 17.90 11.73 3.47
CA LEU A 57 16.46 11.61 3.24
C LEU A 57 16.12 10.17 2.84
N ILE A 58 15.21 9.53 3.58
CA ILE A 58 14.89 8.12 3.40
C ILE A 58 13.44 7.95 2.93
N PHE A 59 13.27 7.48 1.69
CA PHE A 59 11.95 7.14 1.14
C PHE A 59 11.65 5.65 1.23
N THR A 60 10.68 5.30 2.07
CA THR A 60 10.21 3.91 2.22
C THR A 60 9.02 3.56 1.31
N SER A 61 8.42 4.57 0.67
CA SER A 61 7.22 4.44 -0.14
C SER A 61 7.17 5.50 -1.23
N VAL A 62 6.71 5.10 -2.42
CA VAL A 62 6.38 6.02 -3.53
C VAL A 62 5.39 7.09 -3.07
N SER A 63 4.42 6.74 -2.23
CA SER A 63 3.41 7.69 -1.75
C SER A 63 3.99 8.82 -0.91
N SER A 64 5.14 8.60 -0.24
CA SER A 64 5.83 9.67 0.48
C SER A 64 6.52 10.64 -0.47
N ILE A 65 7.09 10.14 -1.56
CA ILE A 65 7.64 10.97 -2.64
C ILE A 65 6.51 11.81 -3.26
N ASP A 66 5.41 11.17 -3.64
CA ASP A 66 4.26 11.84 -4.25
C ASP A 66 3.66 12.92 -3.34
N SER A 67 3.63 12.67 -2.02
CA SER A 67 3.17 13.67 -1.05
C SER A 67 4.06 14.92 -1.05
N ILE A 68 5.38 14.75 -0.93
CA ILE A 68 6.30 15.89 -0.94
C ILE A 68 6.19 16.66 -2.25
N PHE A 69 6.24 15.98 -3.40
CA PHE A 69 6.10 16.65 -4.70
C PHE A 69 4.75 17.35 -4.89
N LYS A 70 3.67 16.84 -4.28
CA LYS A 70 2.36 17.47 -4.36
C LYS A 70 2.29 18.79 -3.59
N PHE A 71 2.88 18.84 -2.40
CA PHE A 71 2.77 20.00 -1.50
C PHE A 71 3.95 20.97 -1.59
N TYR A 72 5.10 20.49 -2.07
CA TYR A 72 6.37 21.21 -2.18
C TYR A 72 7.03 20.88 -3.52
N PRO A 73 6.46 21.27 -4.67
CA PRO A 73 6.93 20.84 -5.99
C PRO A 73 8.40 21.18 -6.27
N ASP A 74 8.88 22.30 -5.71
CA ASP A 74 10.24 22.82 -5.92
C ASP A 74 11.23 22.35 -4.83
N PHE A 75 10.87 21.38 -4.00
CA PHE A 75 11.71 20.97 -2.86
C PHE A 75 13.09 20.45 -3.29
N VAL A 76 13.21 19.92 -4.50
CA VAL A 76 14.47 19.41 -5.04
C VAL A 76 15.51 20.53 -5.10
N GLU A 77 15.10 21.77 -5.40
CA GLU A 77 15.98 22.94 -5.39
C GLU A 77 16.39 23.37 -3.98
N SER A 78 15.56 23.03 -2.99
CA SER A 78 15.82 23.29 -1.56
C SER A 78 16.61 22.16 -0.89
N LEU A 79 16.87 21.06 -1.59
CA LEU A 79 17.65 19.94 -1.06
C LEU A 79 19.10 20.38 -0.91
N ASN A 80 19.66 20.18 0.27
CA ASN A 80 21.10 20.33 0.49
C ASN A 80 21.87 19.46 -0.53
N SER A 81 22.83 20.05 -1.25
CA SER A 81 23.61 19.36 -2.27
C SER A 81 24.40 18.17 -1.73
N ASP A 82 24.71 18.17 -0.43
CA ASP A 82 25.41 17.07 0.24
C ASP A 82 24.44 16.04 0.88
N CYS A 83 23.12 16.29 0.82
CA CYS A 83 22.13 15.36 1.34
C CYS A 83 22.07 14.11 0.47
N LYS A 84 22.19 12.95 1.12
CA LYS A 84 22.12 11.65 0.47
C LYS A 84 20.72 11.06 0.57
N ILE A 85 20.32 10.30 -0.44
CA ILE A 85 18.97 9.72 -0.48
C ILE A 85 19.04 8.20 -0.47
N ALA A 86 18.28 7.61 0.44
CA ALA A 86 18.10 6.17 0.48
C ALA A 86 16.65 5.78 0.19
N THR A 87 16.47 4.62 -0.42
CA THR A 87 15.14 4.03 -0.59
C THR A 87 15.14 2.56 -0.18
N ILE A 88 13.97 2.02 0.19
CA ILE A 88 13.86 0.58 0.47
C ILE A 88 13.83 -0.23 -0.82
N GLY A 89 13.03 0.15 -1.82
CA GLY A 89 12.79 -0.69 -2.99
C GLY A 89 13.11 0.00 -4.31
N THR A 90 13.48 -0.79 -5.32
CA THR A 90 13.81 -0.31 -6.67
C THR A 90 12.71 0.54 -7.29
N LYS A 91 11.44 0.16 -7.13
CA LYS A 91 10.30 0.96 -7.61
C LYS A 91 10.25 2.37 -6.99
N THR A 92 10.58 2.50 -5.71
CA THR A 92 10.64 3.80 -5.04
C THR A 92 11.82 4.61 -5.58
N ALA A 93 12.98 3.98 -5.78
CA ALA A 93 14.15 4.61 -6.39
C ALA A 93 13.88 5.09 -7.82
N GLU A 94 13.25 4.26 -8.66
CA GLU A 94 12.88 4.62 -10.03
C GLU A 94 12.00 5.87 -10.08
N VAL A 95 10.98 5.93 -9.22
CA VAL A 95 10.11 7.12 -9.14
C VAL A 95 10.88 8.35 -8.65
N ALA A 96 11.74 8.20 -7.65
CA ALA A 96 12.58 9.30 -7.17
C ALA A 96 13.52 9.83 -8.27
N MET A 97 14.21 8.94 -8.97
CA MET A 97 15.13 9.29 -10.07
C MET A 97 14.41 9.97 -11.24
N ASN A 98 13.22 9.47 -11.62
CA ASN A 98 12.39 10.10 -12.66
C ASN A 98 11.94 11.52 -12.28
N LYS A 99 11.99 11.87 -10.99
CA LYS A 99 11.67 13.20 -10.47
C LYS A 99 12.91 14.03 -10.14
N GLY A 100 14.09 13.61 -10.60
CA GLY A 100 15.34 14.39 -10.51
C GLY A 100 16.17 14.13 -9.26
N LEU A 101 15.83 13.14 -8.43
CA LEU A 101 16.60 12.79 -7.23
C LEU A 101 17.71 11.78 -7.55
N HIS A 102 18.89 11.95 -6.94
CA HIS A 102 19.95 10.93 -6.97
C HIS A 102 19.78 9.97 -5.79
N ILE A 103 19.86 8.65 -6.04
CA ILE A 103 19.72 7.63 -4.99
C ILE A 103 21.07 7.01 -4.65
N ASP A 104 21.51 7.20 -3.41
CA ASP A 104 22.78 6.73 -2.88
C ASP A 104 22.70 5.29 -2.36
N ILE A 105 21.57 4.90 -1.76
CA ILE A 105 21.41 3.59 -1.12
C ILE A 105 20.07 2.94 -1.52
N ILE A 106 20.17 1.68 -1.96
CA ILE A 106 19.06 0.74 -2.07
C ILE A 106 19.56 -0.59 -1.48
N PRO A 107 18.92 -1.13 -0.42
CA PRO A 107 19.35 -2.40 0.18
C PRO A 107 19.04 -3.56 -0.78
N LYS A 108 19.88 -4.61 -0.73
CA LYS A 108 19.79 -5.75 -1.67
C LYS A 108 18.50 -6.57 -1.54
N ASP A 109 17.95 -6.64 -0.33
CA ASP A 109 16.77 -7.44 0.01
C ASP A 109 15.47 -6.62 0.00
N TYR A 110 15.57 -5.31 -0.25
CA TYR A 110 14.46 -4.37 -0.29
C TYR A 110 13.62 -4.34 1.00
N THR A 111 14.27 -4.48 2.15
CA THR A 111 13.62 -4.40 3.46
C THR A 111 14.09 -3.20 4.29
N ALA A 112 13.34 -2.87 5.35
CA ALA A 112 13.78 -1.84 6.29
C ALA A 112 15.02 -2.33 7.07
N GLU A 113 15.05 -3.61 7.38
CA GLU A 113 16.12 -4.33 8.06
C GLU A 113 17.42 -4.31 7.22
N GLY A 114 17.33 -4.57 5.92
CA GLY A 114 18.49 -4.46 5.02
C GLY A 114 18.99 -3.02 4.89
N LEU A 115 18.08 -2.03 4.91
CA LEU A 115 18.49 -0.63 4.92
C LEU A 115 19.26 -0.28 6.20
N ILE A 116 18.82 -0.79 7.35
CA ILE A 116 19.54 -0.65 8.63
C ILE A 116 20.96 -1.24 8.52
N GLU A 117 21.13 -2.40 7.89
CA GLU A 117 22.47 -2.99 7.69
C GLU A 117 23.41 -2.12 6.83
N GLU A 118 22.88 -1.44 5.81
CA GLU A 118 23.69 -0.48 5.03
C GLU A 118 24.09 0.74 5.89
N PHE A 119 23.17 1.26 6.71
CA PHE A 119 23.45 2.39 7.60
C PHE A 119 24.43 2.08 8.74
N LYS A 120 24.55 0.83 9.19
CA LYS A 120 25.58 0.43 10.18
C LYS A 120 27.02 0.71 9.74
N ARG A 121 27.24 0.89 8.44
CA ARG A 121 28.56 1.18 7.85
C ARG A 121 28.84 2.67 7.72
N ILE A 122 27.92 3.51 8.19
CA ILE A 122 27.93 4.96 8.02
C ILE A 122 27.98 5.58 9.42
N ASP A 123 28.85 6.58 9.61
CA ASP A 123 28.84 7.36 10.85
C ASP A 123 27.65 8.31 10.83
N LEU A 124 26.68 8.01 11.70
CA LEU A 124 25.46 8.78 11.85
C LEU A 124 25.48 9.75 13.04
N ASN A 125 26.59 9.83 13.78
CA ASN A 125 26.68 10.72 14.93
C ASN A 125 26.44 12.19 14.52
N ASN A 126 25.44 12.81 15.15
CA ASN A 126 25.00 14.18 14.88
C ASN A 126 24.50 14.43 13.44
N LYS A 127 24.12 13.36 12.72
CA LYS A 127 23.53 13.46 11.38
C LYS A 127 22.02 13.64 11.46
N ILE A 128 21.47 14.52 10.62
CA ILE A 128 20.04 14.76 10.55
C ILE A 128 19.43 13.93 9.43
N VAL A 129 18.49 13.05 9.79
CA VAL A 129 17.86 12.08 8.89
C VAL A 129 16.36 12.31 8.81
N GLY A 130 15.90 12.71 7.62
CA GLY A 130 14.48 12.85 7.31
C GLY A 130 13.86 11.52 6.88
N VAL A 131 12.72 11.14 7.48
CA VAL A 131 12.00 9.91 7.12
C VAL A 131 10.51 10.21 6.86
N PRO A 132 10.17 10.63 5.63
CA PRO A 132 8.79 10.63 5.13
C PRO A 132 8.18 9.21 5.16
N ARG A 133 7.00 9.08 5.76
CA ARG A 133 6.35 7.79 6.00
C ARG A 133 4.83 7.87 6.04
N THR A 134 4.18 6.71 6.09
CA THR A 134 2.78 6.60 6.51
C THR A 134 2.65 6.72 8.03
N PHE A 135 1.50 7.22 8.50
CA PHE A 135 1.12 7.26 9.91
C PHE A 135 1.26 5.88 10.59
N SER A 136 0.96 4.80 9.87
CA SER A 136 0.97 3.43 10.39
C SER A 136 2.31 2.70 10.28
N ALA A 137 3.39 3.39 9.89
CA ALA A 137 4.64 2.69 9.60
C ALA A 137 5.26 2.07 10.87
N ARG A 138 6.13 1.09 10.69
CA ARG A 138 6.87 0.46 11.80
C ARG A 138 7.89 1.43 12.39
N THR A 139 8.22 1.27 13.67
CA THR A 139 9.20 2.11 14.38
C THR A 139 10.62 1.57 14.32
N ILE A 140 10.85 0.38 13.76
CA ILE A 140 12.17 -0.27 13.72
C ILE A 140 13.25 0.60 13.05
N LEU A 141 12.99 1.09 11.83
CA LEU A 141 13.94 1.93 11.09
C LEU A 141 14.32 3.21 11.85
N PRO A 142 13.38 4.09 12.26
CA PRO A 142 13.76 5.31 12.96
C PRO A 142 14.40 5.06 14.32
N ASN A 143 14.01 4.01 15.04
CA ASN A 143 14.65 3.67 16.31
C ASN A 143 16.10 3.24 16.07
N SER A 144 16.35 2.36 15.10
CA SER A 144 17.71 1.93 14.78
C SER A 144 18.61 3.08 14.30
N LEU A 145 18.09 4.03 13.52
CA LEU A 145 18.85 5.21 13.11
C LEU A 145 19.21 6.10 14.32
N LYS A 146 18.28 6.30 15.26
CA LYS A 146 18.54 7.02 16.52
C LYS A 146 19.58 6.30 17.38
N ASP A 147 19.49 4.97 17.48
CA ASP A 147 20.46 4.16 18.23
C ASP A 147 21.89 4.25 17.63
N MET A 148 22.00 4.60 16.34
CA MET A 148 23.28 4.86 15.66
C MET A 148 23.77 6.32 15.81
N GLY A 149 23.07 7.16 16.56
CA GLY A 149 23.48 8.55 16.85
C GLY A 149 22.88 9.62 15.94
N ALA A 150 21.94 9.26 15.05
CA ALA A 150 21.25 10.23 14.20
C ALA A 150 20.15 11.00 14.96
N GLU A 151 19.99 12.27 14.61
CA GLU A 151 18.75 13.00 14.82
C GLU A 151 17.75 12.61 13.73
N VAL A 152 16.62 12.00 14.10
CA VAL A 152 15.63 11.52 13.12
C VAL A 152 14.38 12.38 13.14
N ILE A 153 14.10 13.03 12.01
CA ILE A 153 12.88 13.80 11.76
C ILE A 153 11.87 12.89 11.04
N LEU A 154 10.81 12.52 11.75
CA LEU A 154 9.73 11.72 11.17
C LEU A 154 8.68 12.64 10.55
N ALA A 155 8.29 12.37 9.30
CA ALA A 155 7.24 13.12 8.62
C ALA A 155 6.12 12.21 8.15
N GLU A 156 4.93 12.39 8.71
CA GLU A 156 3.73 11.66 8.29
C GLU A 156 3.18 12.31 7.02
N SER A 157 3.44 11.69 5.87
CA SER A 157 3.22 12.29 4.55
C SER A 157 1.94 11.79 3.87
N TYR A 158 1.42 10.64 4.30
CA TYR A 158 0.17 10.10 3.80
C TYR A 158 -0.42 9.11 4.79
N LYS A 159 -1.73 8.90 4.74
CA LYS A 159 -2.44 7.88 5.51
C LYS A 159 -3.28 6.99 4.60
N SER A 160 -3.48 5.75 5.05
CA SER A 160 -4.47 4.86 4.45
C SER A 160 -5.82 5.15 5.10
N VAL A 161 -6.82 5.51 4.30
CA VAL A 161 -8.17 5.87 4.77
C VAL A 161 -9.22 5.13 3.96
N ILE A 162 -10.43 5.04 4.51
CA ILE A 162 -11.59 4.71 3.69
C ILE A 162 -11.89 5.89 2.74
N PRO A 163 -12.29 5.65 1.49
CA PRO A 163 -12.71 6.72 0.59
C PRO A 163 -13.77 7.62 1.23
N ASP A 164 -13.67 8.94 0.96
CA ASP A 164 -14.63 9.92 1.45
C ASP A 164 -16.02 9.70 0.79
N ASP A 165 -16.04 9.36 -0.51
CA ASP A 165 -17.24 8.87 -1.22
C ASP A 165 -17.29 7.35 -1.19
N LYS A 166 -18.29 6.79 -0.50
CA LYS A 166 -18.46 5.35 -0.32
C LYS A 166 -19.39 4.70 -1.34
N LYS A 167 -19.99 5.48 -2.24
CA LYS A 167 -21.03 4.99 -3.15
C LYS A 167 -20.58 3.84 -4.03
N GLU A 168 -19.34 3.84 -4.50
CA GLU A 168 -18.80 2.72 -5.29
C GLU A 168 -18.68 1.44 -4.46
N ILE A 169 -18.34 1.56 -3.17
CA ILE A 169 -18.24 0.42 -2.23
C ILE A 169 -19.63 -0.11 -1.90
N GLU A 170 -20.60 0.77 -1.64
CA GLU A 170 -22.01 0.42 -1.40
C GLU A 170 -22.60 -0.32 -2.62
N ASN A 171 -22.35 0.18 -3.83
CA ASN A 171 -22.75 -0.50 -5.07
C ASN A 171 -22.07 -1.85 -5.22
N LEU A 172 -20.77 -1.98 -4.91
CA LEU A 172 -20.08 -3.27 -4.94
C LEU A 172 -20.71 -4.26 -3.96
N ILE A 173 -21.05 -3.84 -2.75
CA ILE A 173 -21.72 -4.70 -1.75
C ILE A 173 -23.05 -5.21 -2.31
N GLN A 174 -23.86 -4.32 -2.90
CA GLN A 174 -25.11 -4.74 -3.53
C GLN A 174 -24.88 -5.67 -4.72
N GLU A 175 -23.86 -5.44 -5.54
CA GLU A 175 -23.53 -6.33 -6.66
C GLU A 175 -23.02 -7.71 -6.20
N ILE A 176 -22.36 -7.81 -5.04
CA ILE A 176 -22.00 -9.10 -4.42
C ILE A 176 -23.27 -9.82 -3.93
N ILE A 177 -24.16 -9.10 -3.25
CA ILE A 177 -25.45 -9.63 -2.76
C ILE A 177 -26.30 -10.15 -3.92
N ASP A 178 -26.38 -9.39 -5.01
CA ASP A 178 -27.09 -9.73 -6.24
C ASP A 178 -26.38 -10.82 -7.08
N GLU A 179 -25.27 -11.39 -6.60
CA GLU A 179 -24.48 -12.42 -7.28
C GLU A 179 -23.95 -11.99 -8.66
N LYS A 180 -23.64 -10.69 -8.84
CA LYS A 180 -23.09 -10.11 -10.08
C LYS A 180 -21.55 -10.08 -10.10
N ILE A 181 -20.91 -10.59 -9.07
CA ILE A 181 -19.45 -10.63 -8.89
C ILE A 181 -19.01 -12.08 -8.69
N ASP A 182 -18.21 -12.60 -9.64
CA ASP A 182 -17.69 -13.97 -9.57
C ASP A 182 -16.54 -14.09 -8.56
N GLY A 183 -15.76 -13.03 -8.36
CA GLY A 183 -14.63 -13.06 -7.42
C GLY A 183 -14.22 -11.69 -6.90
N ILE A 184 -13.59 -11.67 -5.74
CA ILE A 184 -13.10 -10.45 -5.09
C ILE A 184 -11.70 -10.67 -4.52
N THR A 185 -10.87 -9.64 -4.63
CA THR A 185 -9.49 -9.68 -4.12
C THR A 185 -9.29 -8.71 -2.97
N PHE A 186 -8.61 -9.15 -1.91
CA PHE A 186 -8.19 -8.32 -0.78
C PHE A 186 -6.67 -8.34 -0.63
N THR A 187 -6.05 -7.17 -0.77
CA THR A 187 -4.57 -7.03 -0.72
C THR A 187 -4.04 -6.49 0.61
N SER A 188 -4.93 -6.22 1.57
CA SER A 188 -4.54 -5.88 2.94
C SER A 188 -5.69 -6.12 3.93
N PRO A 189 -5.38 -6.28 5.23
CA PRO A 189 -6.39 -6.30 6.30
C PRO A 189 -7.42 -5.16 6.21
N LEU A 190 -6.95 -3.92 5.97
CA LEU A 190 -7.83 -2.75 5.93
C LEU A 190 -8.83 -2.79 4.77
N THR A 191 -8.51 -3.44 3.65
CA THR A 191 -9.45 -3.54 2.53
C THR A 191 -10.68 -4.39 2.89
N VAL A 192 -10.53 -5.38 3.78
CA VAL A 192 -11.63 -6.19 4.32
C VAL A 192 -12.42 -5.38 5.35
N VAL A 193 -11.72 -4.82 6.34
CA VAL A 193 -12.33 -4.01 7.41
C VAL A 193 -13.17 -2.87 6.83
N ASN A 194 -12.66 -2.16 5.83
CA ASN A 194 -13.36 -1.03 5.24
C ASN A 194 -14.59 -1.45 4.43
N LEU A 195 -14.56 -2.60 3.74
CA LEU A 195 -15.75 -3.14 3.07
C LEU A 195 -16.88 -3.38 4.09
N PHE A 196 -16.59 -4.09 5.18
CA PHE A 196 -17.58 -4.40 6.22
C PHE A 196 -18.00 -3.20 7.07
N LYS A 197 -17.16 -2.17 7.18
CA LYS A 197 -17.54 -0.89 7.80
C LYS A 197 -18.48 -0.06 6.93
N THR A 198 -18.48 -0.27 5.61
CA THR A 198 -19.40 0.42 4.70
C THR A 198 -20.74 -0.31 4.59
N ALA A 199 -20.75 -1.64 4.71
CA ALA A 199 -22.00 -2.41 4.70
C ALA A 199 -22.96 -1.96 5.81
N GLU A 200 -24.24 -1.80 5.44
CA GLU A 200 -25.32 -1.58 6.40
C GLU A 200 -25.50 -2.80 7.31
N ASP A 201 -26.05 -2.63 8.52
CA ASP A 201 -26.11 -3.71 9.51
C ASP A 201 -26.96 -4.89 9.04
N ASP A 202 -28.02 -4.64 8.27
CA ASP A 202 -28.90 -5.65 7.68
C ASP A 202 -28.29 -6.38 6.46
N GLN A 203 -27.28 -5.80 5.81
CA GLN A 203 -26.58 -6.41 4.68
C GLN A 203 -25.45 -7.36 5.11
N LYS A 204 -24.91 -7.22 6.33
CA LYS A 204 -23.67 -7.91 6.73
C LYS A 204 -23.77 -9.43 6.70
N GLU A 205 -24.88 -9.99 7.17
CA GLU A 205 -25.08 -11.44 7.19
C GLU A 205 -25.10 -12.01 5.77
N GLU A 206 -25.88 -11.39 4.88
CA GLU A 206 -25.98 -11.79 3.48
C GLU A 206 -24.65 -11.59 2.73
N LEU A 207 -23.93 -10.49 3.01
CA LEU A 207 -22.61 -10.25 2.44
C LEU A 207 -21.62 -11.37 2.82
N VAL A 208 -21.59 -11.81 4.09
CA VAL A 208 -20.74 -12.94 4.53
C VAL A 208 -21.12 -14.22 3.80
N GLU A 209 -22.43 -14.50 3.66
CA GLU A 209 -22.93 -15.66 2.95
C GLU A 209 -22.46 -15.67 1.49
N LYS A 210 -22.68 -14.57 0.74
CA LYS A 210 -22.31 -14.48 -0.67
C LYS A 210 -20.80 -14.55 -0.89
N LEU A 211 -20.01 -13.84 -0.07
CA LEU A 211 -18.55 -13.91 -0.10
C LEU A 211 -17.99 -15.31 0.21
N SER A 212 -18.80 -16.18 0.81
CA SER A 212 -18.42 -17.55 1.18
C SER A 212 -18.97 -18.63 0.26
N SER A 213 -19.85 -18.28 -0.68
CA SER A 213 -20.60 -19.27 -1.47
C SER A 213 -20.66 -18.96 -2.96
N SER A 214 -21.04 -17.74 -3.35
CA SER A 214 -21.25 -17.35 -4.76
C SER A 214 -20.12 -16.48 -5.31
N THR A 215 -19.42 -15.72 -4.45
CA THR A 215 -18.26 -14.91 -4.83
C THR A 215 -16.99 -15.55 -4.31
N LEU A 216 -16.04 -15.88 -5.19
CA LEU A 216 -14.75 -16.41 -4.78
C LEU A 216 -13.91 -15.31 -4.11
N THR A 217 -13.74 -15.42 -2.79
CA THR A 217 -12.94 -14.48 -2.01
C THR A 217 -11.47 -14.91 -1.95
N VAL A 218 -10.57 -14.06 -2.46
CA VAL A 218 -9.13 -14.33 -2.47
C VAL A 218 -8.37 -13.24 -1.71
N ALA A 219 -7.68 -13.64 -0.65
CA ALA A 219 -6.75 -12.80 0.07
C ALA A 219 -5.34 -12.90 -0.55
N ILE A 220 -4.54 -11.85 -0.40
CA ILE A 220 -3.13 -11.88 -0.82
C ILE A 220 -2.27 -12.85 0.01
N GLY A 221 -2.68 -13.11 1.25
CA GLY A 221 -1.93 -13.93 2.20
C GLY A 221 -2.58 -14.01 3.59
N PRO A 222 -1.95 -14.72 4.54
CA PRO A 222 -2.59 -15.18 5.78
C PRO A 222 -2.99 -14.06 6.75
N ILE A 223 -2.27 -12.93 6.75
CA ILE A 223 -2.61 -11.79 7.62
C ILE A 223 -3.96 -11.17 7.21
N THR A 224 -4.22 -11.07 5.89
CA THR A 224 -5.51 -10.62 5.38
C THR A 224 -6.56 -11.71 5.54
N GLY A 225 -6.19 -12.97 5.32
CA GLY A 225 -7.06 -14.13 5.57
C GLY A 225 -7.61 -14.17 7.00
N LYS A 226 -6.77 -13.90 8.00
CA LYS A 226 -7.21 -13.83 9.40
C LYS A 226 -8.34 -12.82 9.64
N ILE A 227 -8.31 -11.67 8.98
CA ILE A 227 -9.42 -10.70 9.12
C ILE A 227 -10.70 -11.24 8.47
N LEU A 228 -10.58 -11.95 7.35
CA LEU A 228 -11.74 -12.62 6.73
C LEU A 228 -12.31 -13.69 7.66
N ASP A 229 -11.45 -14.45 8.37
CA ASP A 229 -11.88 -15.39 9.41
C ASP A 229 -12.62 -14.69 10.56
N ASP A 230 -12.13 -13.52 11.02
CA ASP A 230 -12.80 -12.73 12.06
C ASP A 230 -14.23 -12.28 11.62
N TYR A 231 -14.48 -12.15 10.31
CA TYR A 231 -15.80 -11.90 9.73
C TYR A 231 -16.56 -13.17 9.30
N ASN A 232 -16.00 -14.36 9.55
CA ASN A 232 -16.53 -15.66 9.12
C ASN A 232 -16.66 -15.84 7.59
N VAL A 233 -15.81 -15.16 6.82
CA VAL A 233 -15.78 -15.27 5.35
C VAL A 233 -14.85 -16.39 4.91
N LYS A 234 -15.38 -17.38 4.18
CA LYS A 234 -14.55 -18.39 3.53
C LYS A 234 -13.67 -17.75 2.46
N HIS A 235 -12.40 -18.09 2.46
CA HIS A 235 -11.43 -17.48 1.58
C HIS A 235 -10.29 -18.43 1.23
N ILE A 236 -9.51 -18.06 0.22
CA ILE A 236 -8.26 -18.73 -0.16
C ILE A 236 -7.15 -17.67 -0.33
N TYR A 237 -5.89 -18.12 -0.36
CA TYR A 237 -4.74 -17.28 -0.69
C TYR A 237 -3.63 -18.12 -1.33
N PRO A 238 -2.76 -17.53 -2.18
CA PRO A 238 -1.69 -18.25 -2.85
C PRO A 238 -0.55 -18.63 -1.90
N GLU A 239 0.24 -19.64 -2.28
CA GLU A 239 1.48 -19.99 -1.55
C GLU A 239 2.53 -18.86 -1.58
N ARG A 240 2.56 -18.12 -2.70
CA ARG A 240 3.39 -16.93 -2.89
C ARG A 240 2.51 -15.70 -2.82
N TYR A 241 2.79 -14.79 -1.89
CA TYR A 241 1.92 -13.64 -1.59
C TYR A 241 2.11 -12.47 -2.57
N THR A 242 1.97 -12.75 -3.87
CA THR A 242 2.04 -11.73 -4.92
C THR A 242 0.68 -11.52 -5.57
N VAL A 243 0.47 -10.33 -6.13
CA VAL A 243 -0.77 -9.99 -6.83
C VAL A 243 -0.98 -10.91 -8.04
N LYS A 244 0.10 -11.29 -8.72
CA LYS A 244 0.03 -12.22 -9.85
C LYS A 244 -0.47 -13.60 -9.37
N ASP A 245 0.20 -14.18 -8.38
CA ASP A 245 -0.16 -15.50 -7.85
C ASP A 245 -1.59 -15.54 -7.28
N MET A 246 -2.04 -14.42 -6.70
CA MET A 246 -3.43 -14.24 -6.23
C MET A 246 -4.45 -14.31 -7.37
N ILE A 247 -4.18 -13.64 -8.50
CA ILE A 247 -5.05 -13.69 -9.68
C ILE A 247 -4.96 -15.05 -10.39
N ASP A 248 -3.76 -15.62 -10.50
CA ASP A 248 -3.56 -16.97 -11.07
C ASP A 248 -4.38 -18.01 -10.28
N LEU A 249 -4.34 -17.95 -8.94
CA LEU A 249 -5.15 -18.80 -8.06
C LEU A 249 -6.65 -18.58 -8.30
N MET A 250 -7.09 -17.33 -8.34
CA MET A 250 -8.50 -16.97 -8.56
C MET A 250 -9.05 -17.61 -9.84
N PHE A 251 -8.36 -17.44 -10.97
CA PHE A 251 -8.83 -18.01 -12.24
C PHE A 251 -8.71 -19.53 -12.29
N ARG A 252 -7.72 -20.12 -11.63
CA ARG A 252 -7.64 -21.58 -11.51
C ARG A 252 -8.88 -22.15 -10.82
N GLU A 253 -9.27 -21.59 -9.68
CA GLU A 253 -10.44 -22.08 -8.94
C GLU A 253 -11.77 -21.76 -9.66
N LEU A 254 -11.92 -20.56 -10.23
CA LEU A 254 -13.13 -20.19 -11.00
C LEU A 254 -13.33 -21.07 -12.24
N ASN A 255 -12.25 -21.57 -12.85
CA ASN A 255 -12.32 -22.48 -13.99
C ASN A 255 -12.66 -23.92 -13.58
N ASN A 256 -12.26 -24.36 -12.39
CA ASN A 256 -12.58 -25.68 -11.85
C ASN A 256 -14.04 -25.82 -11.38
N GLN A 257 -14.74 -24.70 -11.20
CA GLN A 257 -16.15 -24.66 -10.78
C GLN A 257 -17.15 -24.72 -11.95
N ASN A 258 -16.69 -24.70 -13.21
CA ASN A 258 -17.52 -24.90 -14.41
C ASN A 258 -17.37 -26.32 -14.95
#